data_AF-A0A090R2D9-F1
#
_entry.id   AF-A0A090R2D9-F1
#
_cell.length_a   1.000
_cell.length_b   1.000
_cell.length_c   1.000
_cell.angle_alpha   90.00
_cell.angle_beta   90.00
_cell.angle_gamma   90.00
#
_symmetry.space_group_name_H-M   'P 1'
#
loop_
_entity.id
_entity.type
_entity.pdbx_description
1 polymer ?
#
loop_
_entity_poly.entity_id
_entity_poly.type
_entity_poly.pdbx_seq_one_letter_code
_entity_poly.pdbx_strand_id
1 'polypeptide(L)'
;MFLAGCDRQSADAQFETYQDRLANVLDISPQAPDDFSFPPFPPTRDLTLPVEDIRINLLDAYELRKCGLFNLIAERNSILGKVQDKTRQLRYELLFLNGLQHCLTVLPKDAELYNTLKDYQEQKQRLLPIYLWNMLTTGEEWRQQLTLHHRAFAPQKLYGFYEALNAYTYTQHLAERIKVTPATAQSPTQTITQTTSSSAPATTAAATQAVSTAQIDRLLSYQEKLHPYHYAGQLFYSIEHATHWLNTITSMLTEQEKTIPCGENRNQQKATYLNNVFHKHFVTTLQPYLAQLDSQYQQIQPYLQSLLQPPRPLDSPAFTQYYQYYLAGTQHQAFRDATLSHVAFWQRTFKRCKIRVGSR
;
A
#
# COMPACT_ATOMS: atom_id res chain seq x y z
N MET A 1 -7.69 33.20 21.13
CA MET A 1 -6.36 33.45 20.51
C MET A 1 -5.60 32.13 20.56
N PHE A 2 -5.75 31.29 19.54
CA PHE A 2 -4.97 30.06 19.43
C PHE A 2 -3.61 30.44 18.86
N LEU A 3 -2.55 30.36 19.68
CA LEU A 3 -1.18 30.36 19.19
C LEU A 3 -0.99 29.04 18.44
N ALA A 4 -1.27 29.03 17.13
CA ALA A 4 -0.77 28.00 16.24
C ALA A 4 0.76 28.15 16.23
N GLY A 5 1.45 27.41 17.10
CA GLY A 5 2.90 27.33 17.04
C GLY A 5 3.28 26.67 15.72
N CYS A 6 3.94 27.40 14.83
CA CYS A 6 4.53 26.83 13.62
C CYS A 6 5.44 25.67 14.01
N ASP A 7 5.07 24.45 13.62
CA ASP A 7 5.94 23.29 13.75
C ASP A 7 7.13 23.48 12.78
N ARG A 8 8.23 24.02 13.31
CA ARG A 8 9.46 24.28 12.54
C ARG A 8 10.09 23.00 11.98
N GLN A 9 9.66 21.83 12.44
CA GLN A 9 10.15 20.54 11.95
C GLN A 9 9.25 19.95 10.85
N SER A 10 8.13 20.58 10.52
CA SER A 10 7.26 20.14 9.41
C SER A 10 7.98 20.21 8.06
N ALA A 11 7.54 19.41 7.08
CA ALA A 11 8.08 19.48 5.73
C ALA A 11 7.88 20.87 5.11
N ASP A 12 6.69 21.45 5.29
CA ASP A 12 6.31 22.78 4.81
C ASP A 12 7.30 23.82 5.30
N ALA A 13 7.54 23.89 6.61
CA ALA A 13 8.49 24.83 7.19
C ALA A 13 9.92 24.66 6.66
N GLN A 14 10.34 23.43 6.34
CA GLN A 14 11.67 23.16 5.80
C GLN A 14 11.81 23.57 4.33
N PHE A 15 10.79 23.33 3.50
CA PHE A 15 10.76 23.79 2.12
C PHE A 15 10.61 25.30 2.01
N GLU A 16 9.71 25.91 2.79
CA GLU A 16 9.53 27.37 2.88
C GLU A 16 10.83 28.05 3.30
N THR A 17 11.46 27.57 4.40
CA THR A 17 12.75 28.13 4.85
C THR A 17 13.80 28.02 3.76
N TYR A 18 13.85 26.89 3.04
CA TYR A 18 14.81 26.72 1.96
C TYR A 18 14.56 27.70 0.81
N GLN A 19 13.31 27.83 0.34
CA GLN A 19 12.95 28.76 -0.70
C GLN A 19 13.21 30.21 -0.29
N ASP A 20 12.77 30.62 0.91
CA ASP A 20 12.97 31.97 1.44
C ASP A 20 14.44 32.35 1.45
N ARG A 21 15.31 31.45 1.88
CA ARG A 21 16.76 31.71 1.92
C ARG A 21 17.33 31.87 0.51
N LEU A 22 16.85 31.11 -0.47
CA LEU A 22 17.25 31.28 -1.87
C LEU A 22 16.73 32.60 -2.46
N ALA A 23 15.44 32.91 -2.25
CA ALA A 23 14.78 34.11 -2.74
C ALA A 23 15.47 35.38 -2.21
N ASN A 24 15.80 35.39 -0.91
CA ASN A 24 16.56 36.48 -0.28
C ASN A 24 17.94 36.70 -0.91
N VAL A 25 18.66 35.64 -1.29
CA VAL A 25 19.97 35.77 -1.95
C VAL A 25 19.82 36.24 -3.40
N LEU A 26 18.70 35.90 -4.04
CA LEU A 26 18.39 36.30 -5.41
C LEU A 26 17.74 37.69 -5.51
N ASP A 27 17.38 38.30 -4.38
CA ASP A 27 16.66 39.58 -4.29
C ASP A 27 15.28 39.53 -4.98
N ILE A 28 14.56 38.41 -4.78
CA ILE A 28 13.21 38.19 -5.31
C ILE A 28 12.24 37.77 -4.19
N SER A 29 10.94 37.79 -4.47
CA SER A 29 9.93 37.24 -3.58
C SER A 29 9.82 35.71 -3.72
N PRO A 30 9.60 34.96 -2.62
CA PRO A 30 9.29 33.54 -2.69
C PRO A 30 7.94 33.31 -3.39
N GLN A 31 7.74 32.11 -3.93
CA GLN A 31 6.53 31.72 -4.65
C GLN A 31 5.92 30.48 -4.01
N ALA A 32 4.66 30.54 -3.62
CA ALA A 32 3.96 29.37 -3.13
C ALA A 32 3.81 28.33 -4.27
N PRO A 33 3.87 27.02 -3.97
CA PRO A 33 3.38 26.01 -4.91
C PRO A 33 1.91 26.27 -5.26
N ASP A 34 1.50 25.96 -6.48
CA ASP A 34 0.09 26.07 -6.88
C ASP A 34 -0.79 25.11 -6.04
N ASP A 35 -2.11 25.32 -6.06
CA ASP A 35 -3.02 24.32 -5.50
C ASP A 35 -3.12 23.12 -6.44
N PHE A 36 -3.08 21.91 -5.87
CA PHE A 36 -3.11 20.68 -6.65
C PHE A 36 -4.25 19.75 -6.20
N SER A 37 -4.91 19.14 -7.18
CA SER A 37 -5.92 18.12 -6.97
C SER A 37 -5.31 16.75 -7.22
N PHE A 38 -5.44 15.86 -6.24
CA PHE A 38 -4.88 14.53 -6.29
C PHE A 38 -5.99 13.48 -6.45
N PRO A 39 -5.77 12.37 -7.20
CA PRO A 39 -6.78 11.32 -7.32
C PRO A 39 -7.14 10.76 -5.93
N PRO A 40 -8.38 10.88 -5.45
CA PRO A 40 -8.75 10.36 -4.14
C PRO A 40 -8.87 8.84 -4.18
N PHE A 41 -8.73 8.17 -3.03
CA PHE A 41 -9.10 6.77 -2.93
C PHE A 41 -10.62 6.61 -3.10
N PRO A 42 -11.12 5.76 -4.03
CA PRO A 42 -12.54 5.72 -4.40
C PRO A 42 -13.44 5.36 -3.22
N PRO A 43 -14.69 5.86 -3.17
CA PRO A 43 -15.61 5.57 -2.07
C PRO A 43 -15.92 4.07 -1.99
N THR A 44 -16.25 3.60 -0.79
CA THR A 44 -16.50 2.18 -0.49
C THR A 44 -17.49 1.52 -1.43
N ARG A 45 -18.54 2.21 -1.85
CA ARG A 45 -19.59 1.67 -2.74
C ARG A 45 -19.05 1.28 -4.13
N ASP A 46 -18.00 1.95 -4.60
CA ASP A 46 -17.42 1.70 -5.93
C ASP A 46 -16.41 0.53 -5.88
N LEU A 47 -15.93 0.17 -4.69
CA LEU A 47 -14.94 -0.88 -4.47
C LEU A 47 -15.55 -2.15 -3.86
N THR A 48 -16.72 -2.06 -3.24
CA THR A 48 -17.35 -3.22 -2.59
C THR A 48 -17.77 -4.25 -3.63
N LEU A 49 -17.18 -5.43 -3.54
CA LEU A 49 -17.61 -6.56 -4.35
C LEU A 49 -18.69 -7.35 -3.61
N PRO A 50 -19.84 -7.65 -4.26
CA PRO A 50 -20.91 -8.41 -3.64
C PRO A 50 -20.43 -9.83 -3.32
N VAL A 51 -20.90 -10.35 -2.19
CA VAL A 51 -20.62 -11.71 -1.74
C VAL A 51 -21.93 -12.46 -1.69
N GLU A 52 -21.96 -13.63 -2.32
CA GLU A 52 -23.13 -14.50 -2.34
C GLU A 52 -23.37 -15.14 -0.96
N ASP A 53 -24.64 -15.20 -0.55
CA ASP A 53 -25.06 -15.77 0.72
C ASP A 53 -25.24 -17.28 0.58
N ILE A 54 -24.40 -18.06 1.29
CA ILE A 54 -24.48 -19.51 1.32
C ILE A 54 -25.21 -19.92 2.60
N ARG A 55 -26.39 -20.51 2.44
CA ARG A 55 -27.26 -20.93 3.54
C ARG A 55 -27.26 -22.43 3.71
N ILE A 56 -27.16 -22.85 4.96
CA ILE A 56 -27.33 -24.24 5.40
C ILE A 56 -28.64 -24.36 6.18
N ASN A 57 -29.33 -25.48 6.05
CA ASN A 57 -30.53 -25.73 6.83
C ASN A 57 -30.18 -25.93 8.32
N LEU A 58 -31.13 -25.68 9.22
CA LEU A 58 -30.88 -25.70 10.67
C LEU A 58 -30.49 -27.09 11.20
N LEU A 59 -31.06 -28.15 10.65
CA LEU A 59 -30.82 -29.53 11.09
C LEU A 59 -29.40 -29.97 10.70
N ASP A 60 -29.01 -29.71 9.45
CA ASP A 60 -27.66 -29.92 8.94
C ASP A 60 -26.64 -29.11 9.73
N ALA A 61 -26.94 -27.84 10.01
CA ALA A 61 -26.07 -27.01 10.83
C ALA A 61 -25.87 -27.62 12.23
N TYR A 62 -26.93 -28.13 12.86
CA TYR A 62 -26.88 -28.77 14.17
C TYR A 62 -26.02 -30.05 14.19
N GLU A 63 -25.97 -30.78 13.08
CA GLU A 63 -25.08 -31.95 12.93
C GLU A 63 -23.59 -31.58 12.95
N LEU A 64 -23.24 -30.36 12.53
CA LEU A 64 -21.86 -29.86 12.51
C LEU A 64 -21.22 -29.72 13.90
N ARG A 65 -21.99 -29.92 14.99
CA ARG A 65 -21.43 -30.05 16.34
C ARG A 65 -20.52 -31.27 16.47
N LYS A 66 -20.74 -32.33 15.70
CA LYS A 66 -19.88 -33.53 15.65
C LYS A 66 -18.42 -33.20 15.28
N CYS A 67 -18.21 -32.10 14.56
CA CYS A 67 -16.89 -31.61 14.14
C CYS A 67 -16.59 -30.17 14.63
N GLY A 68 -17.37 -29.64 15.58
CA GLY A 68 -17.15 -28.33 16.20
C GLY A 68 -17.47 -27.09 15.34
N LEU A 69 -17.83 -27.24 14.06
CA LEU A 69 -18.07 -26.11 13.14
C LEU A 69 -19.34 -25.31 13.48
N PHE A 70 -20.33 -25.92 14.14
CA PHE A 70 -21.55 -25.24 14.55
C PHE A 70 -21.30 -24.01 15.45
N ASN A 71 -20.33 -24.07 16.37
CA ASN A 71 -20.04 -22.97 17.29
C ASN A 71 -19.58 -21.72 16.52
N LEU A 72 -18.71 -21.91 15.52
CA LEU A 72 -18.23 -20.83 14.68
C LEU A 72 -19.38 -20.18 13.88
N ILE A 73 -20.29 -20.99 13.33
CA ILE A 73 -21.50 -20.50 12.64
C ILE A 73 -22.40 -19.71 13.62
N ALA A 74 -22.59 -20.22 14.84
CA ALA A 74 -23.39 -19.56 15.86
C ALA A 74 -22.80 -18.20 16.28
N GLU A 75 -21.48 -18.13 16.47
CA GLU A 75 -20.77 -16.88 16.76
C GLU A 75 -20.99 -15.84 15.64
N ARG A 76 -20.91 -16.27 14.37
CA ARG A 76 -21.17 -15.39 13.22
C ARG A 76 -22.62 -14.90 13.14
N ASN A 77 -23.57 -15.75 13.51
CA ASN A 77 -25.01 -15.42 13.48
C ASN A 77 -25.47 -14.60 14.71
N SER A 78 -24.62 -14.45 15.72
CA SER A 78 -24.88 -13.56 16.86
C SER A 78 -24.98 -12.09 16.44
N ILE A 79 -25.54 -11.24 17.32
CA ILE A 79 -25.67 -9.80 17.07
C ILE A 79 -24.29 -9.18 16.78
N LEU A 80 -23.30 -9.48 17.61
CA LEU A 80 -21.94 -8.99 17.44
C LEU A 80 -21.29 -9.59 16.18
N GLY A 81 -21.58 -10.85 15.87
CA GLY A 81 -21.12 -11.53 14.67
C GLY A 81 -21.57 -10.85 13.37
N LYS A 82 -22.81 -10.34 13.32
CA LYS A 82 -23.36 -9.67 12.14
C LYS A 82 -22.74 -8.32 11.82
N VAL A 83 -22.17 -7.64 12.81
CA VAL A 83 -21.59 -6.29 12.70
C VAL A 83 -20.07 -6.27 12.78
N GLN A 84 -19.40 -7.42 12.61
CA GLN A 84 -17.94 -7.51 12.59
C GLN A 84 -17.34 -6.67 11.44
N ASP A 85 -16.15 -6.12 11.69
CA ASP A 85 -15.35 -5.47 10.66
C ASP A 85 -14.87 -6.49 9.59
N LYS A 86 -14.31 -5.95 8.50
CA LYS A 86 -13.95 -6.75 7.33
C LYS A 86 -12.78 -7.71 7.55
N THR A 87 -11.87 -7.41 8.48
CA THR A 87 -10.77 -8.33 8.81
C THR A 87 -11.27 -9.48 9.66
N ARG A 88 -12.14 -9.21 10.64
CA ARG A 88 -12.84 -10.25 11.40
C ARG A 88 -13.72 -11.11 10.48
N GLN A 89 -14.33 -10.51 9.45
CA GLN A 89 -15.05 -11.24 8.42
C GLN A 89 -14.13 -12.20 7.63
N LEU A 90 -12.98 -11.72 7.10
CA LEU A 90 -12.02 -12.60 6.42
C LEU A 90 -11.50 -13.70 7.36
N ARG A 91 -11.20 -13.34 8.62
CA ARG A 91 -10.78 -14.28 9.67
C ARG A 91 -11.79 -15.40 9.85
N TYR A 92 -13.08 -15.06 9.97
CA TYR A 92 -14.17 -16.03 10.09
C TYR A 92 -14.18 -16.99 8.89
N GLU A 93 -14.10 -16.48 7.66
CA GLU A 93 -14.17 -17.32 6.46
C GLU A 93 -12.99 -18.29 6.33
N LEU A 94 -11.79 -17.87 6.75
CA LEU A 94 -10.62 -18.76 6.81
C LEU A 94 -10.77 -19.85 7.88
N LEU A 95 -11.26 -19.50 9.08
CA LEU A 95 -11.55 -20.47 10.14
C LEU A 95 -12.67 -21.43 9.73
N PHE A 96 -13.68 -20.92 9.03
CA PHE A 96 -14.80 -21.70 8.52
C PHE A 96 -14.33 -22.76 7.53
N LEU A 97 -13.42 -22.40 6.61
CA LEU A 97 -12.82 -23.35 5.68
C LEU A 97 -11.96 -24.41 6.38
N ASN A 98 -11.19 -24.03 7.40
CA ASN A 98 -10.47 -25.01 8.23
C ASN A 98 -11.44 -25.97 8.94
N GLY A 99 -12.54 -25.44 9.47
CA GLY A 99 -13.59 -26.23 10.13
C GLY A 99 -14.32 -27.16 9.14
N LEU A 100 -14.64 -26.69 7.93
CA LEU A 100 -15.19 -27.53 6.87
C LEU A 100 -14.24 -28.67 6.51
N GLN A 101 -12.95 -28.37 6.33
CA GLN A 101 -11.94 -29.39 6.05
C GLN A 101 -11.90 -30.45 7.17
N HIS A 102 -11.97 -30.03 8.43
CA HIS A 102 -12.04 -30.95 9.55
C HIS A 102 -13.34 -31.78 9.54
N CYS A 103 -14.49 -31.17 9.30
CA CYS A 103 -15.77 -31.89 9.20
C CYS A 103 -15.74 -32.97 8.11
N LEU A 104 -15.14 -32.69 6.95
CA LEU A 104 -14.97 -33.68 5.87
C LEU A 104 -14.01 -34.83 6.22
N THR A 105 -13.20 -34.70 7.29
CA THR A 105 -12.39 -35.81 7.80
C THR A 105 -13.10 -36.63 8.88
N VAL A 106 -14.08 -36.04 9.57
CA VAL A 106 -14.78 -36.66 10.71
C VAL A 106 -16.10 -37.31 10.29
N LEU A 107 -16.84 -36.69 9.36
CA LEU A 107 -18.15 -37.17 8.95
C LEU A 107 -18.06 -38.38 8.01
N PRO A 108 -19.04 -39.32 8.08
CA PRO A 108 -19.14 -40.42 7.13
C PRO A 108 -19.29 -39.91 5.70
N LYS A 109 -18.60 -40.56 4.75
CA LYS A 109 -18.58 -40.14 3.33
C LYS A 109 -19.90 -40.38 2.59
N ASP A 110 -20.71 -41.29 3.11
CA ASP A 110 -22.03 -41.66 2.62
C ASP A 110 -23.16 -40.75 3.17
N ALA A 111 -22.85 -39.87 4.12
CA ALA A 111 -23.82 -38.90 4.62
C ALA A 111 -24.18 -37.88 3.53
N GLU A 112 -25.47 -37.58 3.36
CA GLU A 112 -25.97 -36.55 2.43
C GLU A 112 -25.27 -35.20 2.67
N LEU A 113 -25.09 -34.84 3.94
CA LEU A 113 -24.39 -33.64 4.40
C LEU A 113 -22.94 -33.57 3.89
N TYR A 114 -22.24 -34.70 3.71
CA TYR A 114 -20.83 -34.71 3.28
C TYR A 114 -20.66 -34.03 1.91
N ASN A 115 -21.51 -34.37 0.94
CA ASN A 115 -21.44 -33.80 -0.40
C ASN A 115 -21.80 -32.31 -0.40
N THR A 116 -22.79 -31.92 0.40
CA THR A 116 -23.18 -30.52 0.61
C THR A 116 -22.02 -29.70 1.19
N LEU A 117 -21.31 -30.22 2.20
CA LEU A 117 -20.16 -29.53 2.79
C LEU A 117 -18.98 -29.39 1.82
N LYS A 118 -18.79 -30.37 0.94
CA LYS A 118 -17.78 -30.29 -0.12
C LYS A 118 -18.10 -29.16 -1.10
N ASP A 119 -19.35 -29.07 -1.56
CA ASP A 119 -19.82 -27.99 -2.42
C ASP A 119 -19.66 -26.61 -1.74
N TYR A 120 -20.06 -26.49 -0.46
CA TYR A 120 -19.83 -25.27 0.31
C TYR A 120 -18.36 -24.91 0.45
N GLN A 121 -17.48 -25.88 0.63
CA GLN A 121 -16.04 -25.64 0.67
C GLN A 121 -15.55 -25.04 -0.64
N GLU A 122 -15.93 -25.61 -1.78
CA GLU A 122 -15.55 -25.13 -3.12
C GLU A 122 -16.11 -23.74 -3.42
N GLN A 123 -17.37 -23.46 -3.05
CA GLN A 123 -17.96 -22.13 -3.20
C GLN A 123 -17.25 -21.10 -2.32
N LYS A 124 -17.03 -21.40 -1.03
CA LYS A 124 -16.37 -20.49 -0.08
C LYS A 124 -14.93 -20.20 -0.47
N GLN A 125 -14.18 -21.21 -0.95
CA GLN A 125 -12.83 -21.02 -1.49
C GLN A 125 -12.81 -20.01 -2.65
N ARG A 126 -13.78 -20.11 -3.59
CA ARG A 126 -13.92 -19.15 -4.70
C ARG A 126 -14.27 -17.72 -4.25
N LEU A 127 -14.86 -17.56 -3.06
CA LEU A 127 -15.21 -16.25 -2.51
C LEU A 127 -14.09 -15.60 -1.68
N LEU A 128 -13.06 -16.35 -1.23
CA LEU A 128 -11.98 -15.80 -0.41
C LEU A 128 -11.27 -14.58 -1.03
N PRO A 129 -10.96 -14.54 -2.35
CA PRO A 129 -10.37 -13.34 -2.95
C PRO A 129 -11.26 -12.10 -2.81
N ILE A 130 -12.59 -12.26 -2.81
CA ILE A 130 -13.55 -11.17 -2.62
C ILE A 130 -13.54 -10.68 -1.17
N TYR A 131 -13.49 -11.60 -0.19
CA TYR A 131 -13.36 -11.23 1.22
C TYR A 131 -12.05 -10.47 1.49
N LEU A 132 -10.95 -10.94 0.92
CA LEU A 132 -9.65 -10.27 1.01
C LEU A 132 -9.72 -8.86 0.39
N TRP A 133 -10.27 -8.75 -0.82
CA TRP A 133 -10.45 -7.46 -1.50
C TRP A 133 -11.29 -6.48 -0.67
N ASN A 134 -12.44 -6.92 -0.17
CA ASN A 134 -13.32 -6.11 0.66
C ASN A 134 -12.64 -5.71 1.98
N MET A 135 -11.83 -6.59 2.59
CA MET A 135 -11.00 -6.22 3.75
C MET A 135 -10.04 -5.09 3.43
N LEU A 136 -9.26 -5.23 2.35
CA LEU A 136 -8.22 -4.27 1.97
C LEU A 136 -8.77 -2.89 1.57
N THR A 137 -9.92 -2.84 0.91
CA THR A 137 -10.41 -1.61 0.25
C THR A 137 -11.60 -0.96 0.95
N THR A 138 -12.33 -1.72 1.77
CA THR A 138 -13.55 -1.27 2.44
C THR A 138 -13.48 -1.37 3.96
N GLY A 139 -12.54 -2.14 4.51
CA GLY A 139 -12.26 -2.17 5.95
C GLY A 139 -11.61 -0.87 6.40
N GLU A 140 -12.06 -0.29 7.51
CA GLU A 140 -11.69 1.04 7.99
C GLU A 140 -10.16 1.23 8.11
N GLU A 141 -9.48 0.31 8.79
CA GLU A 141 -8.07 0.38 9.15
C GLU A 141 -7.13 0.11 7.97
N TRP A 142 -7.61 -0.60 6.96
CA TRP A 142 -6.89 -0.79 5.70
C TRP A 142 -7.13 0.39 4.76
N ARG A 143 -8.39 0.81 4.64
CA ARG A 143 -8.80 1.94 3.81
C ARG A 143 -8.15 3.25 4.25
N GLN A 144 -7.97 3.47 5.55
CA GLN A 144 -7.28 4.66 6.04
C GLN A 144 -5.80 4.72 5.61
N GLN A 145 -5.17 3.58 5.30
CA GLN A 145 -3.82 3.56 4.75
C GLN A 145 -3.79 4.05 3.31
N LEU A 146 -4.86 3.83 2.54
CA LEU A 146 -4.93 4.15 1.11
C LEU A 146 -5.54 5.53 0.86
N THR A 147 -6.21 6.10 1.85
CA THR A 147 -6.77 7.45 1.78
C THR A 147 -5.68 8.47 2.04
N LEU A 148 -5.59 9.50 1.21
CA LEU A 148 -4.60 10.57 1.39
C LEU A 148 -4.75 11.23 2.76
N HIS A 149 -3.63 11.37 3.46
CA HIS A 149 -3.52 12.15 4.68
C HIS A 149 -2.87 13.48 4.31
N HIS A 150 -3.65 14.57 4.33
CA HIS A 150 -3.24 15.91 3.90
C HIS A 150 -2.26 16.60 4.86
N ARG A 151 -1.19 15.89 5.23
CA ARG A 151 -0.09 16.37 6.07
C ARG A 151 1.16 15.58 5.73
N ALA A 152 2.16 16.23 5.17
CA ALA A 152 3.41 15.57 4.84
C ALA A 152 4.14 15.09 6.10
N PHE A 153 4.89 14.00 5.98
CA PHE A 153 5.83 13.58 7.01
C PHE A 153 6.88 14.67 7.23
N ALA A 154 7.14 14.99 8.48
CA ALA A 154 8.30 15.81 8.84
C ALA A 154 9.61 15.07 8.48
N PRO A 155 10.65 15.78 8.03
CA PRO A 155 11.98 15.19 7.86
C PRO A 155 12.41 14.39 9.10
N GLN A 156 12.97 13.20 8.88
CA GLN A 156 13.41 12.24 9.91
C GLN A 156 12.29 11.59 10.74
N LYS A 157 11.01 11.87 10.47
CA LYS A 157 9.87 11.35 11.24
C LYS A 157 8.80 10.69 10.35
N LEU A 158 9.18 9.58 9.71
CA LEU A 158 8.27 8.76 8.89
C LEU A 158 7.76 7.56 9.74
N TYR A 159 6.90 7.84 10.71
CA TYR A 159 6.32 6.84 11.61
C TYR A 159 5.36 5.89 10.88
N GLY A 160 5.17 4.68 11.39
CA GLY A 160 4.25 3.69 10.82
C GLY A 160 4.81 2.88 9.64
N PHE A 161 6.03 3.17 9.18
CA PHE A 161 6.65 2.45 8.06
C PHE A 161 6.78 0.95 8.31
N TYR A 162 7.34 0.55 9.45
CA TYR A 162 7.57 -0.86 9.75
C TYR A 162 6.27 -1.61 10.02
N GLU A 163 5.30 -0.96 10.67
CA GLU A 163 3.98 -1.51 10.91
C GLU A 163 3.25 -1.77 9.58
N ALA A 164 3.28 -0.80 8.67
CA ALA A 164 2.73 -0.93 7.33
C ALA A 164 3.43 -2.01 6.50
N LEU A 165 4.77 -1.96 6.42
CA LEU A 165 5.55 -2.93 5.65
C LEU A 165 5.30 -4.37 6.13
N ASN A 166 5.30 -4.60 7.45
CA ASN A 166 5.06 -5.93 8.01
C ASN A 166 3.63 -6.40 7.75
N ALA A 167 2.64 -5.52 7.88
CA ALA A 167 1.25 -5.85 7.58
C ALA A 167 1.05 -6.18 6.09
N TYR A 168 1.64 -5.40 5.19
CA TYR A 168 1.53 -5.61 3.74
C TYR A 168 2.21 -6.90 3.31
N THR A 169 3.43 -7.15 3.80
CA THR A 169 4.16 -8.39 3.53
C THR A 169 3.40 -9.60 4.05
N TYR A 170 2.87 -9.53 5.27
CA TYR A 170 2.09 -10.62 5.86
C TYR A 170 0.82 -10.91 5.07
N THR A 171 0.05 -9.88 4.75
CA THR A 171 -1.21 -10.03 4.02
C THR A 171 -0.97 -10.49 2.59
N GLN A 172 0.15 -10.10 1.96
CA GLN A 172 0.55 -10.58 0.64
C GLN A 172 0.85 -12.09 0.67
N HIS A 173 1.61 -12.57 1.66
CA HIS A 173 1.83 -14.01 1.84
C HIS A 173 0.53 -14.79 2.10
N LEU A 174 -0.41 -14.20 2.87
CA LEU A 174 -1.72 -14.81 3.06
C LEU A 174 -2.52 -14.84 1.73
N ALA A 175 -2.47 -13.76 0.96
CA ALA A 175 -3.15 -13.64 -0.34
C ALA A 175 -2.66 -14.69 -1.34
N GLU A 176 -1.35 -14.97 -1.38
CA GLU A 176 -0.77 -16.03 -2.21
C GLU A 176 -1.37 -17.39 -1.86
N ARG A 177 -1.52 -17.71 -0.58
CA ARG A 177 -2.14 -18.97 -0.14
C ARG A 177 -3.63 -19.05 -0.47
N ILE A 178 -4.33 -17.92 -0.40
CA ILE A 178 -5.72 -17.82 -0.83
C ILE A 178 -5.84 -18.10 -2.34
N LYS A 179 -4.93 -17.56 -3.17
CA LYS A 179 -4.91 -17.78 -4.64
C LYS A 179 -4.56 -19.21 -5.03
N VAL A 180 -3.66 -19.87 -4.28
CA VAL A 180 -3.13 -21.21 -4.60
C VAL A 180 -4.09 -22.35 -4.20
N THR A 181 -5.20 -22.07 -3.50
CA THR A 181 -6.16 -23.12 -3.12
C THR A 181 -6.88 -23.64 -4.37
N PRO A 182 -6.66 -24.91 -4.78
CA PRO A 182 -7.05 -25.38 -6.11
C PRO A 182 -8.56 -25.53 -6.21
N ALA A 183 -9.15 -24.79 -7.14
CA ALA A 183 -10.48 -25.06 -7.66
C ALA A 183 -10.45 -26.27 -8.61
N THR A 184 -10.18 -27.48 -8.11
CA THR A 184 -10.33 -28.71 -8.92
C THR A 184 -10.66 -29.93 -8.06
N ALA A 185 -11.96 -30.21 -7.91
CA ALA A 185 -12.47 -31.57 -7.87
C ALA A 185 -13.52 -31.74 -8.98
N GLN A 186 -13.11 -31.59 -10.24
CA GLN A 186 -13.88 -32.09 -11.38
C GLN A 186 -13.35 -33.48 -11.75
N SER A 187 -14.22 -34.48 -11.60
CA SER A 187 -14.00 -35.87 -11.99
C SER A 187 -14.02 -36.07 -13.53
N PRO A 188 -13.50 -37.20 -14.03
CA PRO A 188 -12.88 -37.29 -15.35
C PRO A 188 -13.87 -37.76 -16.43
N THR A 189 -13.75 -37.20 -17.63
CA THR A 189 -14.21 -37.87 -18.85
C THR A 189 -12.99 -38.26 -19.68
N GLN A 190 -12.91 -39.56 -19.92
CA GLN A 190 -11.83 -40.26 -20.59
C GLN A 190 -11.67 -39.80 -22.05
N THR A 191 -10.43 -39.71 -22.53
CA THR A 191 -10.12 -40.14 -23.89
C THR A 191 -8.79 -40.89 -23.87
N ILE A 192 -8.88 -42.14 -24.29
CA ILE A 192 -7.82 -43.14 -24.35
C ILE A 192 -6.91 -42.80 -25.54
N THR A 193 -5.60 -42.70 -25.33
CA THR A 193 -4.61 -43.22 -26.30
C THR A 193 -3.28 -43.50 -25.60
N GLN A 194 -2.82 -44.74 -25.75
CA GLN A 194 -1.62 -45.33 -25.15
C GLN A 194 -0.36 -44.94 -25.95
N THR A 195 0.78 -44.67 -25.29
CA THR A 195 2.07 -45.34 -25.58
C THR A 195 3.18 -45.04 -24.53
N THR A 196 3.74 -46.12 -23.97
CA THR A 196 5.14 -46.38 -23.54
C THR A 196 5.86 -45.55 -22.44
N SER A 197 6.00 -46.21 -21.27
CA SER A 197 7.21 -46.41 -20.43
C SER A 197 8.19 -45.26 -20.14
N SER A 198 8.19 -44.77 -18.90
CA SER A 198 9.41 -44.67 -18.05
C SER A 198 9.05 -44.48 -16.57
N SER A 199 9.92 -44.97 -15.71
CA SER A 199 9.81 -45.11 -14.25
C SER A 199 9.75 -43.78 -13.49
N ALA A 200 8.95 -43.78 -12.42
CA ALA A 200 8.72 -42.71 -11.46
C ALA A 200 10.02 -42.13 -10.82
N PRO A 201 9.94 -40.95 -10.18
CA PRO A 201 9.41 -40.93 -8.83
C PRO A 201 8.14 -40.11 -8.72
N ALA A 202 7.23 -40.62 -7.90
CA ALA A 202 5.99 -39.97 -7.52
C ALA A 202 6.30 -38.58 -6.95
N THR A 203 6.05 -37.55 -7.75
CA THR A 203 5.97 -36.19 -7.25
C THR A 203 4.67 -36.11 -6.48
N THR A 204 4.81 -36.12 -5.16
CA THR A 204 3.74 -35.93 -4.19
C THR A 204 2.96 -34.70 -4.61
N ALA A 205 1.67 -34.85 -4.95
CA ALA A 205 0.77 -33.73 -5.11
C ALA A 205 0.85 -32.91 -3.81
N ALA A 206 1.41 -31.71 -3.90
CA ALA A 206 1.56 -30.82 -2.76
C ALA A 206 0.15 -30.54 -2.22
N ALA A 207 -0.18 -31.16 -1.08
CA ALA A 207 -1.39 -30.84 -0.34
C ALA A 207 -1.35 -29.35 -0.02
N THR A 208 -2.24 -28.57 -0.63
CA THR A 208 -2.39 -27.14 -0.38
C THR A 208 -2.68 -26.96 1.10
N GLN A 209 -1.64 -26.58 1.85
CA GLN A 209 -1.70 -26.62 3.30
C GLN A 209 -2.63 -25.51 3.78
N ALA A 210 -3.66 -25.88 4.54
CA ALA A 210 -4.60 -24.95 5.16
C ALA A 210 -3.86 -23.87 5.98
N VAL A 211 -4.36 -22.63 5.97
CA VAL A 211 -3.78 -21.53 6.76
C VAL A 211 -4.00 -21.84 8.24
N SER A 212 -2.94 -21.88 9.06
CA SER A 212 -3.09 -22.26 10.47
C SER A 212 -3.89 -21.21 11.24
N THR A 213 -4.59 -21.61 12.31
CA THR A 213 -5.35 -20.69 13.17
C THR A 213 -4.47 -19.54 13.69
N ALA A 214 -3.22 -19.82 14.09
CA ALA A 214 -2.27 -18.80 14.52
C ALA A 214 -1.87 -17.81 13.40
N GLN A 215 -1.91 -18.23 12.14
CA GLN A 215 -1.76 -17.30 11.01
C GLN A 215 -3.05 -16.49 10.82
N ILE A 216 -4.22 -17.13 10.87
CA ILE A 216 -5.49 -16.44 10.71
C ILE A 216 -5.68 -15.35 11.79
N ASP A 217 -5.37 -15.64 13.05
CA ASP A 217 -5.49 -14.70 14.17
C ASP A 217 -4.50 -13.54 14.09
N ARG A 218 -3.33 -13.73 13.45
CA ARG A 218 -2.35 -12.66 13.24
C ARG A 218 -2.88 -11.51 12.39
N LEU A 219 -3.93 -11.72 11.58
CA LEU A 219 -4.60 -10.63 10.85
C LEU A 219 -5.06 -9.51 11.79
N LEU A 220 -5.63 -9.86 12.95
CA LEU A 220 -6.12 -8.88 13.92
C LEU A 220 -4.97 -8.10 14.55
N SER A 221 -3.84 -8.76 14.82
CA SER A 221 -2.64 -8.09 15.35
C SER A 221 -2.06 -7.08 14.36
N TYR A 222 -2.04 -7.38 13.06
CA TYR A 222 -1.58 -6.43 12.05
C TYR A 222 -2.56 -5.28 11.84
N GLN A 223 -3.88 -5.52 11.88
CA GLN A 223 -4.87 -4.45 11.87
C GLN A 223 -4.66 -3.49 13.05
N GLU A 224 -4.51 -4.01 14.26
CA GLU A 224 -4.30 -3.19 15.46
C GLU A 224 -3.05 -2.32 15.35
N LYS A 225 -1.96 -2.86 14.79
CA LYS A 225 -0.72 -2.10 14.55
C LYS A 225 -0.84 -1.04 13.45
N LEU A 226 -1.75 -1.23 12.48
CA LEU A 226 -2.03 -0.25 11.42
C LEU A 226 -2.94 0.89 11.88
N HIS A 227 -3.86 0.60 12.80
CA HIS A 227 -4.89 1.52 13.28
C HIS A 227 -4.40 2.95 13.63
N PRO A 228 -3.26 3.16 14.32
CA PRO A 228 -2.83 4.52 14.68
C PRO A 228 -2.24 5.33 13.52
N TYR A 229 -2.04 4.76 12.33
CA TYR A 229 -1.30 5.39 11.24
C TYR A 229 -2.13 5.51 9.96
N HIS A 230 -1.80 6.51 9.13
CA HIS A 230 -2.29 6.69 7.75
C HIS A 230 -1.15 6.54 6.75
N TYR A 231 -0.27 5.58 6.99
CA TYR A 231 1.11 5.62 6.52
C TYR A 231 1.24 5.74 4.99
N ALA A 232 0.58 4.87 4.20
CA ALA A 232 0.76 4.89 2.75
C ALA A 232 0.17 6.17 2.11
N GLY A 233 -1.02 6.59 2.53
CA GLY A 233 -1.65 7.84 2.07
C GLY A 233 -0.89 9.08 2.49
N GLN A 234 -0.25 9.06 3.67
CA GLN A 234 0.65 10.12 4.12
C GLN A 234 1.97 10.13 3.32
N LEU A 235 2.51 8.95 2.97
CA LEU A 235 3.69 8.82 2.13
C LEU A 235 3.41 9.38 0.73
N PHE A 236 2.29 8.97 0.12
CA PHE A 236 1.85 9.49 -1.18
C PHE A 236 1.68 11.00 -1.13
N TYR A 237 1.02 11.54 -0.10
CA TYR A 237 0.91 12.99 0.05
C TYR A 237 2.28 13.68 0.20
N SER A 238 3.20 13.10 0.97
CA SER A 238 4.55 13.64 1.18
C SER A 238 5.37 13.69 -0.10
N ILE A 239 5.23 12.67 -0.95
CA ILE A 239 5.88 12.58 -2.27
C ILE A 239 5.33 13.66 -3.20
N GLU A 240 4.00 13.83 -3.29
CA GLU A 240 3.40 14.94 -4.06
C GLU A 240 3.90 16.30 -3.55
N HIS A 241 3.77 16.51 -2.25
CA HIS A 241 4.12 17.76 -1.60
C HIS A 241 5.57 18.16 -1.92
N ALA A 242 6.50 17.22 -1.76
CA ALA A 242 7.90 17.43 -2.11
C ALA A 242 8.11 17.70 -3.61
N THR A 243 7.41 16.99 -4.49
CA THR A 243 7.48 17.18 -5.95
C THR A 243 7.12 18.61 -6.33
N HIS A 244 6.01 19.13 -5.79
CA HIS A 244 5.54 20.47 -6.08
C HIS A 244 6.49 21.55 -5.57
N TRP A 245 6.95 21.43 -4.33
CA TRP A 245 7.96 22.35 -3.80
C TRP A 245 9.24 22.35 -4.63
N LEU A 246 9.74 21.17 -5.02
CA LEU A 246 10.93 21.07 -5.85
C LEU A 246 10.72 21.73 -7.22
N ASN A 247 9.58 21.51 -7.86
CA ASN A 247 9.26 22.12 -9.14
C ASN A 247 9.19 23.65 -9.03
N THR A 248 8.47 24.17 -8.02
CA THR A 248 8.35 25.62 -7.78
C THR A 248 9.72 26.27 -7.53
N ILE A 249 10.51 25.69 -6.62
CA ILE A 249 11.85 26.22 -6.32
C ILE A 249 12.76 26.12 -7.54
N THR A 250 12.72 25.02 -8.28
CA THR A 250 13.57 24.83 -9.48
C THR A 250 13.19 25.79 -10.61
N SER A 251 11.90 26.07 -10.81
CA SER A 251 11.44 27.06 -11.80
C SER A 251 11.96 28.45 -11.44
N MET A 252 11.72 28.88 -10.19
CA MET A 252 12.20 30.16 -9.65
C MET A 252 13.72 30.31 -9.82
N LEU A 253 14.49 29.27 -9.48
CA LEU A 253 15.95 29.25 -9.64
C LEU A 253 16.38 29.34 -11.12
N THR A 254 15.69 28.63 -12.01
CA THR A 254 16.00 28.58 -13.44
C THR A 254 15.73 29.93 -14.11
N GLU A 255 14.64 30.60 -13.76
CA GLU A 255 14.31 31.94 -14.25
C GLU A 255 15.39 32.96 -13.87
N GLN A 256 15.93 32.85 -12.66
CA GLN A 256 16.99 33.73 -12.16
C GLN A 256 18.41 33.28 -12.53
N GLU A 257 18.59 32.17 -13.25
CA GLU A 257 19.92 31.58 -13.44
C GLU A 257 20.90 32.55 -14.14
N LYS A 258 20.40 33.38 -15.06
CA LYS A 258 21.21 34.36 -15.81
C LYS A 258 21.59 35.59 -14.98
N THR A 259 20.86 35.89 -13.90
CA THR A 259 21.09 37.08 -13.07
C THR A 259 22.15 36.85 -12.00
N ILE A 260 22.61 35.60 -11.81
CA ILE A 260 23.65 35.23 -10.84
C ILE A 260 25.05 35.59 -11.38
N PRO A 261 25.73 36.63 -10.87
CA PRO A 261 27.09 36.94 -11.28
C PRO A 261 28.05 35.89 -10.70
N CYS A 262 28.86 35.28 -11.57
CA CYS A 262 29.96 34.39 -11.19
C CYS A 262 30.91 34.14 -12.36
N GLY A 263 32.11 33.63 -12.08
CA GLY A 263 33.17 33.32 -13.05
C GLY A 263 34.51 34.01 -12.73
N GLU A 264 35.49 33.87 -13.63
CA GLU A 264 36.75 34.62 -13.53
C GLU A 264 36.49 36.12 -13.64
N ASN A 265 37.16 36.91 -12.81
CA ASN A 265 37.04 38.37 -12.76
C ASN A 265 35.61 38.91 -12.53
N ARG A 266 34.73 38.10 -11.90
CA ARG A 266 33.36 38.48 -11.53
C ARG A 266 33.14 38.32 -10.02
N ASN A 267 32.23 39.10 -9.45
CA ASN A 267 31.86 38.97 -8.03
C ASN A 267 31.20 37.60 -7.79
N GLN A 268 31.80 36.78 -6.92
CA GLN A 268 31.36 35.41 -6.60
C GLN A 268 30.40 35.33 -5.40
N GLN A 269 30.17 36.44 -4.70
CA GLN A 269 29.51 36.47 -3.40
C GLN A 269 28.10 35.85 -3.44
N LYS A 270 27.27 36.23 -4.44
CA LYS A 270 25.91 35.68 -4.59
C LYS A 270 25.94 34.17 -4.81
N ALA A 271 26.82 33.68 -5.69
CA ALA A 271 26.98 32.24 -5.93
C ALA A 271 27.49 31.48 -4.69
N THR A 272 28.39 32.07 -3.90
CA THR A 272 28.83 31.49 -2.62
C THR A 272 27.70 31.41 -1.59
N TYR A 273 26.86 32.45 -1.49
CA TYR A 273 25.70 32.41 -0.58
C TYR A 273 24.66 31.37 -1.00
N LEU A 274 24.36 31.26 -2.30
CA LEU A 274 23.49 30.20 -2.82
C LEU A 274 24.04 28.82 -2.49
N ASN A 275 25.35 28.60 -2.66
CA ASN A 275 26.02 27.35 -2.29
C ASN A 275 25.88 27.03 -0.79
N ASN A 276 26.04 28.03 0.07
CA ASN A 276 25.87 27.84 1.52
C ASN A 276 24.42 27.48 1.89
N VAL A 277 23.44 28.13 1.26
CA VAL A 277 22.01 27.84 1.46
C VAL A 277 21.69 26.41 0.99
N PHE A 278 22.12 26.05 -0.22
CA PHE A 278 21.97 24.71 -0.78
C PHE A 278 22.54 23.63 0.16
N HIS A 279 23.79 23.79 0.60
CA HIS A 279 24.39 22.81 1.51
C HIS A 279 23.66 22.72 2.84
N LYS A 280 23.37 23.87 3.47
CA LYS A 280 22.78 23.91 4.82
C LYS A 280 21.35 23.36 4.86
N HIS A 281 20.54 23.65 3.85
CA HIS A 281 19.11 23.34 3.87
C HIS A 281 18.78 22.14 2.98
N PHE A 282 19.24 22.14 1.72
CA PHE A 282 18.94 21.04 0.82
C PHE A 282 19.76 19.80 1.16
N VAL A 283 21.10 19.87 1.14
CA VAL A 283 21.95 18.68 1.34
C VAL A 283 21.80 18.08 2.74
N THR A 284 21.77 18.92 3.79
CA THR A 284 21.71 18.41 5.17
C THR A 284 20.32 17.94 5.60
N THR A 285 19.24 18.49 5.03
CA THR A 285 17.87 18.23 5.52
C THR A 285 16.94 17.65 4.46
N LEU A 286 16.75 18.36 3.34
CA LEU A 286 15.77 17.94 2.33
C LEU A 286 16.24 16.71 1.55
N GLN A 287 17.50 16.61 1.14
CA GLN A 287 18.01 15.48 0.36
C GLN A 287 17.88 14.14 1.10
N PRO A 288 18.26 14.01 2.40
CA PRO A 288 17.99 12.80 3.17
C PRO A 288 16.50 12.50 3.30
N TYR A 289 15.65 13.52 3.46
CA TYR A 289 14.20 13.36 3.51
C TYR A 289 13.63 12.81 2.19
N LEU A 290 14.02 13.39 1.04
CA LEU A 290 13.63 12.92 -0.28
C LEU A 290 14.09 11.48 -0.53
N ALA A 291 15.31 11.13 -0.12
CA ALA A 291 15.83 9.77 -0.22
C ALA A 291 15.05 8.77 0.67
N GLN A 292 14.61 9.20 1.86
CA GLN A 292 13.75 8.37 2.71
C GLN A 292 12.38 8.13 2.09
N LEU A 293 11.75 9.17 1.50
CA LEU A 293 10.48 9.02 0.78
C LEU A 293 10.59 8.05 -0.40
N ASP A 294 11.61 8.21 -1.26
CA ASP A 294 11.90 7.31 -2.39
C ASP A 294 12.09 5.86 -1.92
N SER A 295 12.96 5.66 -0.93
CA SER A 295 13.29 4.34 -0.41
C SER A 295 12.08 3.64 0.20
N GLN A 296 11.28 4.35 1.00
CA GLN A 296 10.11 3.78 1.64
C GLN A 296 9.00 3.47 0.63
N TYR A 297 8.80 4.31 -0.39
CA TYR A 297 7.87 4.03 -1.48
C TYR A 297 8.25 2.75 -2.22
N GLN A 298 9.51 2.63 -2.64
CA GLN A 298 10.01 1.46 -3.37
C GLN A 298 9.86 0.16 -2.56
N GLN A 299 9.97 0.22 -1.23
CA GLN A 299 9.81 -0.95 -0.37
C GLN A 299 8.34 -1.40 -0.23
N ILE A 300 7.37 -0.49 -0.22
CA ILE A 300 5.95 -0.86 -0.04
C ILE A 300 5.20 -1.09 -1.35
N GLN A 301 5.63 -0.42 -2.45
CA GLN A 301 4.91 -0.43 -3.72
C GLN A 301 4.63 -1.84 -4.26
N PRO A 302 5.60 -2.78 -4.28
CA PRO A 302 5.34 -4.12 -4.82
C PRO A 302 4.24 -4.88 -4.08
N TYR A 303 4.19 -4.74 -2.74
CA TYR A 303 3.17 -5.38 -1.93
C TYR A 303 1.79 -4.76 -2.17
N LEU A 304 1.71 -3.42 -2.22
CA LEU A 304 0.46 -2.73 -2.52
C LEU A 304 -0.06 -3.04 -3.93
N GLN A 305 0.82 -3.08 -4.93
CA GLN A 305 0.45 -3.51 -6.29
C GLN A 305 -0.08 -4.94 -6.30
N SER A 306 0.57 -5.87 -5.58
CA SER A 306 0.15 -7.27 -5.52
C SER A 306 -1.20 -7.45 -4.82
N LEU A 307 -1.42 -6.70 -3.74
CA LEU A 307 -2.62 -6.76 -2.89
C LEU A 307 -3.83 -6.06 -3.54
N LEU A 308 -3.62 -4.93 -4.20
CA LEU A 308 -4.68 -4.11 -4.79
C LEU A 308 -4.95 -4.50 -6.25
N GLN A 309 -4.99 -5.80 -6.51
CA GLN A 309 -5.52 -6.38 -7.75
C GLN A 309 -6.95 -6.85 -7.51
N PRO A 310 -7.96 -6.28 -8.17
CA PRO A 310 -9.32 -6.70 -7.96
C PRO A 310 -9.51 -8.14 -8.49
N PRO A 311 -10.16 -9.03 -7.72
CA PRO A 311 -10.33 -10.43 -8.12
C PRO A 311 -11.29 -10.62 -9.30
N ARG A 312 -12.00 -9.57 -9.70
CA ARG A 312 -12.88 -9.47 -10.86
C ARG A 312 -12.80 -8.04 -11.41
N PRO A 313 -13.12 -7.79 -12.69
CA PRO A 313 -13.12 -6.44 -13.25
C PRO A 313 -13.97 -5.47 -12.42
N LEU A 314 -13.40 -4.30 -12.10
CA LEU A 314 -14.11 -3.19 -11.44
C LEU A 314 -14.45 -2.13 -12.46
N ASP A 315 -15.71 -1.70 -12.46
CA ASP A 315 -16.15 -0.51 -13.19
C ASP A 315 -15.98 0.74 -12.32
N SER A 316 -14.72 1.14 -12.09
CA SER A 316 -14.39 2.32 -11.29
C SER A 316 -13.26 3.11 -11.95
N PRO A 317 -13.59 4.15 -12.75
CA PRO A 317 -12.59 5.05 -13.32
C PRO A 317 -11.70 5.70 -12.25
N ALA A 318 -12.29 6.04 -11.09
CA ALA A 318 -11.56 6.59 -9.96
C ALA A 318 -10.50 5.62 -9.42
N PHE A 319 -10.82 4.32 -9.32
CA PHE A 319 -9.83 3.32 -8.90
C PHE A 319 -8.72 3.17 -9.92
N THR A 320 -9.05 3.13 -11.21
CA THR A 320 -8.06 3.08 -12.29
C THR A 320 -7.11 4.28 -12.23
N GLN A 321 -7.64 5.49 -12.04
CA GLN A 321 -6.83 6.70 -11.91
C GLN A 321 -5.94 6.64 -10.67
N TYR A 322 -6.49 6.29 -9.50
CA TYR A 322 -5.74 6.12 -8.25
C TYR A 322 -4.61 5.09 -8.40
N TYR A 323 -4.92 3.92 -8.98
CA TYR A 323 -3.96 2.85 -9.19
C TYR A 323 -2.82 3.29 -10.09
N GLN A 324 -3.11 3.90 -11.25
CA GLN A 324 -2.06 4.37 -12.17
C GLN A 324 -1.18 5.42 -11.50
N TYR A 325 -1.81 6.37 -10.80
CA TYR A 325 -1.11 7.48 -10.20
C TYR A 325 -0.16 7.05 -9.07
N TYR A 326 -0.67 6.33 -8.06
CA TYR A 326 0.08 5.99 -6.85
C TYR A 326 0.74 4.62 -6.87
N LEU A 327 0.12 3.62 -7.51
CA LEU A 327 0.59 2.24 -7.43
C LEU A 327 1.42 1.87 -8.64
N ALA A 328 1.01 2.24 -9.86
CA ALA A 328 1.81 2.06 -11.07
C ALA A 328 3.01 3.05 -11.13
N GLY A 329 2.96 4.11 -10.32
CA GLY A 329 4.13 4.94 -10.03
C GLY A 329 4.30 6.18 -10.91
N THR A 330 3.24 6.65 -11.56
CA THR A 330 3.27 7.94 -12.29
C THR A 330 3.69 9.09 -11.38
N GLN A 331 3.10 9.19 -10.18
CA GLN A 331 3.53 10.15 -9.15
C GLN A 331 5.02 10.00 -8.85
N HIS A 332 5.44 8.78 -8.53
CA HIS A 332 6.77 8.53 -7.99
C HIS A 332 7.85 8.84 -9.04
N GLN A 333 7.54 8.61 -10.31
CA GLN A 333 8.40 9.03 -11.41
C GLN A 333 8.52 10.56 -11.47
N ALA A 334 7.40 11.30 -11.40
CA ALA A 334 7.42 12.76 -11.38
C ALA A 334 8.23 13.32 -10.20
N PHE A 335 8.13 12.69 -9.03
CA PHE A 335 8.93 13.02 -7.86
C PHE A 335 10.44 12.85 -8.08
N ARG A 336 10.84 11.71 -8.68
CA ARG A 336 12.24 11.46 -9.01
C ARG A 336 12.75 12.45 -10.06
N ASP A 337 11.94 12.77 -11.05
CA ASP A 337 12.27 13.74 -12.10
C ASP A 337 12.43 15.16 -11.52
N ALA A 338 11.55 15.58 -10.60
CA ALA A 338 11.66 16.86 -9.89
C ALA A 338 12.94 16.93 -9.04
N THR A 339 13.25 15.85 -8.32
CA THR A 339 14.46 15.74 -7.50
C THR A 339 15.73 15.84 -8.36
N LEU A 340 15.77 15.10 -9.48
CA LEU A 340 16.89 15.13 -10.42
C LEU A 340 17.03 16.51 -11.08
N SER A 341 15.92 17.12 -11.50
CA SER A 341 15.91 18.46 -12.10
C SER A 341 16.47 19.50 -11.13
N HIS A 342 16.09 19.43 -9.86
CA HIS A 342 16.60 20.34 -8.83
C HIS A 342 18.13 20.19 -8.63
N VAL A 343 18.62 18.96 -8.54
CA VAL A 343 20.06 18.68 -8.42
C VAL A 343 20.82 19.11 -9.68
N ALA A 344 20.26 18.86 -10.86
CA ALA A 344 20.86 19.23 -12.14
C ALA A 344 21.03 20.76 -12.29
N PHE A 345 20.06 21.55 -11.80
CA PHE A 345 20.20 23.01 -11.73
C PHE A 345 21.46 23.41 -10.94
N TRP A 346 21.66 22.83 -9.75
CA TRP A 346 22.81 23.16 -8.90
C TRP A 346 24.14 22.72 -9.50
N GLN A 347 24.20 21.50 -10.04
CA GLN A 347 25.40 21.00 -10.72
C GLN A 347 25.81 21.90 -11.87
N ARG A 348 24.86 22.33 -12.72
CA ARG A 348 25.11 23.24 -13.83
C ARG A 348 25.58 24.62 -13.35
N THR A 349 24.86 25.22 -12.40
CA THR A 349 25.14 26.56 -11.90
C THR A 349 26.51 26.61 -11.21
N PHE A 350 26.83 25.65 -10.34
CA PHE A 350 28.12 25.62 -9.64
C PHE A 350 29.29 25.30 -10.57
N LYS A 351 29.10 24.44 -11.58
CA LYS A 351 30.09 24.22 -12.64
C LYS A 351 30.40 25.52 -13.40
N ARG A 352 29.37 26.26 -13.81
CA ARG A 352 29.53 27.58 -14.47
C ARG A 352 30.28 28.56 -13.58
N CYS A 353 29.98 28.58 -12.28
CA CYS A 353 30.60 29.48 -11.32
C CYS A 353 31.98 29.03 -10.82
N LYS A 354 32.48 27.87 -11.25
CA LYS A 354 33.73 27.22 -10.77
C LYS A 354 33.74 26.95 -9.26
N ILE A 355 32.57 26.69 -8.65
CA ILE A 355 32.45 26.29 -7.25
C ILE A 355 32.67 24.78 -7.16
N ARG A 356 33.60 24.34 -6.29
CA ARG A 356 33.83 22.91 -6.04
C ARG A 356 32.63 22.30 -5.32
N VAL A 357 31.94 21.38 -5.97
CA VAL A 357 30.88 20.57 -5.36
C VAL A 357 31.57 19.46 -4.56
N GLY A 358 31.34 19.39 -3.25
CA GLY A 358 31.78 18.25 -2.42
C GLY A 358 32.99 18.47 -1.50
N SER A 359 33.30 19.69 -1.07
CA SER A 359 34.29 19.91 0.00
C SER A 359 33.74 20.79 1.12
N ARG A 360 33.10 20.16 2.09
CA ARG A 360 33.21 20.48 3.53
C ARG A 360 32.86 19.26 4.35
#